data_AF-E4XH01-F1
#
_entry.id   AF-E4XH01-F1
#
_cell.length_a   1.000
_cell.length_b   1.000
_cell.length_c   1.000
_cell.angle_alpha   90.00
_cell.angle_beta   90.00
_cell.angle_gamma   90.00
#
_symmetry.space_group_name_H-M   'P 1'
#
loop_
_entity.id
_entity.type
_entity.pdbx_description
1 polymer ?
#
loop_
_entity_poly.entity_id
_entity_poly.type
_entity_poly.pdbx_seq_one_letter_code
_entity_poly.pdbx_strand_id
1 'polypeptide(L)'
;MKVLASLFSTVFAQKIATNIKEMMSAINPALEQQAYENYGCVARGFFDPVSKNLGDPVDHVDRAFNKWKNCRRCAKSHFEKTELSLKEYQFDVENKVCLDEVNSAEQSVCMCDFEFAMRLDFVQLDPALADYDESKCSFLKNRSRSMIIPGCCVKASGSFQWYNADVMCCDRSGGLKAIGECL
;
A
#
# COMPACT_ATOMS: atom_id res chain seq x y z
N MET A 1 42.53 -40.83 13.71
CA MET A 1 41.86 -40.05 12.65
C MET A 1 40.97 -39.02 13.33
N LYS A 2 41.32 -37.72 13.23
CA LYS A 2 40.49 -36.61 13.75
C LYS A 2 39.72 -36.04 12.56
N VAL A 3 38.40 -36.20 12.54
CA VAL A 3 37.52 -35.49 11.61
C VAL A 3 37.04 -34.24 12.33
N LEU A 4 37.60 -33.09 11.96
CA LEU A 4 37.10 -31.78 12.35
C LEU A 4 35.91 -31.45 11.43
N ALA A 5 34.70 -31.60 11.94
CA ALA A 5 33.51 -31.06 11.28
C ALA A 5 33.50 -29.53 11.47
N SER A 6 33.79 -28.80 10.39
CA SER A 6 33.64 -27.35 10.32
C SER A 6 32.16 -27.02 10.25
N LEU A 7 31.60 -26.47 11.34
CA LEU A 7 30.28 -25.86 11.35
C LEU A 7 30.39 -24.48 10.71
N PHE A 8 30.19 -24.40 9.40
CA PHE A 8 29.88 -23.13 8.75
C PHE A 8 28.44 -22.76 9.12
N SER A 9 28.28 -21.89 10.11
CA SER A 9 27.04 -21.17 10.33
C SER A 9 26.89 -20.17 9.18
N THR A 10 26.15 -20.52 8.14
CA THR A 10 25.74 -19.57 7.11
C THR A 10 24.72 -18.64 7.74
N VAL A 11 25.20 -17.51 8.27
CA VAL A 11 24.33 -16.36 8.53
C VAL A 11 23.88 -15.88 7.16
N PHE A 12 22.69 -16.30 6.73
CA PHE A 12 22.04 -15.67 5.58
C PHE A 12 21.80 -14.21 5.97
N ALA A 13 22.37 -13.28 5.20
CA ALA A 13 22.11 -11.86 5.40
C ALA A 13 20.62 -11.63 5.12
N GLN A 14 19.87 -11.30 6.16
CA GLN A 14 18.45 -11.02 6.09
C GLN A 14 18.20 -9.91 5.06
N LYS A 15 17.42 -10.21 4.01
CA LYS A 15 17.10 -9.22 2.99
C LYS A 15 16.03 -8.26 3.54
N ILE A 16 16.40 -6.99 3.70
CA ILE A 16 15.50 -5.92 4.15
C ILE A 16 15.10 -5.05 2.97
N ALA A 17 13.79 -4.82 2.82
CA ALA A 17 13.24 -3.78 1.96
C ALA A 17 12.85 -2.57 2.80
N THR A 18 13.19 -1.39 2.32
CA THR A 18 12.98 -0.12 3.06
C THR A 18 11.88 0.75 2.47
N ASN A 19 11.44 0.43 1.27
CA ASN A 19 10.43 1.18 0.54
C ASN A 19 9.65 0.28 -0.41
N ILE A 20 8.52 0.81 -0.91
CA ILE A 20 7.62 0.05 -1.77
C ILE A 20 8.31 -0.54 -3.01
N LYS A 21 9.30 0.14 -3.60
CA LYS A 21 9.97 -0.36 -4.81
C LYS A 21 10.76 -1.61 -4.46
N GLU A 22 11.60 -1.54 -3.44
CA GLU A 22 12.36 -2.70 -2.96
C GLU A 22 11.46 -3.86 -2.52
N MET A 23 10.33 -3.56 -1.87
CA MET A 23 9.35 -4.58 -1.46
C MET A 23 8.68 -5.23 -2.69
N MET A 24 8.27 -4.43 -3.67
CA MET A 24 7.69 -4.94 -4.92
C MET A 24 8.72 -5.75 -5.73
N SER A 25 9.98 -5.31 -5.84
CA SER A 25 11.05 -6.08 -6.49
C SER A 25 11.27 -7.43 -5.81
N ALA A 26 11.07 -7.49 -4.49
CA ALA A 26 11.26 -8.69 -3.71
C ALA A 26 10.07 -9.66 -3.77
N ILE A 27 8.84 -9.15 -3.70
CA ILE A 27 7.61 -9.94 -3.66
C ILE A 27 7.10 -10.24 -5.07
N ASN A 28 7.15 -9.26 -5.97
CA ASN A 28 6.64 -9.39 -7.33
C ASN A 28 7.60 -8.81 -8.40
N PRO A 29 8.75 -9.47 -8.63
CA PRO A 29 9.76 -9.02 -9.59
C PRO A 29 9.26 -9.02 -11.05
N ALA A 30 8.32 -9.90 -11.40
CA ALA A 30 7.79 -10.00 -12.77
C ALA A 30 6.92 -8.79 -13.13
N LEU A 31 6.33 -8.17 -12.12
CA LEU A 31 5.38 -7.08 -12.27
C LEU A 31 6.06 -5.72 -12.23
N GLU A 32 7.18 -5.59 -11.51
CA GLU A 32 8.07 -4.42 -11.61
C GLU A 32 8.54 -4.20 -13.06
N GLN A 33 8.80 -5.28 -13.79
CA GLN A 33 9.25 -5.23 -15.20
C GLN A 33 8.14 -4.81 -16.18
N GLN A 34 6.87 -4.82 -15.78
CA GLN A 34 5.73 -4.54 -16.65
C GLN A 34 5.33 -3.04 -16.69
N ALA A 35 6.23 -2.14 -16.29
CA ALA A 35 6.12 -0.70 -16.42
C ALA A 35 4.84 -0.09 -15.79
N TYR A 36 4.81 -0.06 -14.46
CA TYR A 36 3.82 0.67 -13.65
C TYR A 36 3.87 2.19 -13.76
N GLU A 37 4.71 2.74 -14.61
CA GLU A 37 4.92 4.19 -14.65
C GLU A 37 3.60 4.92 -14.95
N ASN A 38 2.78 4.37 -15.86
CA ASN A 38 1.49 4.92 -16.28
C ASN A 38 0.45 3.82 -16.58
N TYR A 39 -0.10 3.18 -15.55
CA TYR A 39 -1.21 2.23 -15.71
C TYR A 39 -2.54 2.85 -15.29
N GLY A 40 -3.58 2.70 -16.11
CA GLY A 40 -4.93 3.19 -15.79
C GLY A 40 -4.99 4.67 -15.40
N CYS A 41 -5.84 5.03 -14.44
CA CYS A 41 -6.09 6.42 -14.02
C CYS A 41 -5.52 6.77 -12.65
N VAL A 42 -5.09 5.79 -11.86
CA VAL A 42 -4.57 5.93 -10.51
C VAL A 42 -3.13 5.46 -10.39
N ALA A 43 -2.76 4.35 -11.04
CA ALA A 43 -1.42 3.76 -11.01
C ALA A 43 -0.43 4.52 -11.91
N ARG A 44 -0.24 5.82 -11.64
CA ARG A 44 0.65 6.72 -12.37
C ARG A 44 1.70 7.36 -11.46
N GLY A 45 2.86 7.68 -12.01
CA GLY A 45 3.97 8.31 -11.28
C GLY A 45 4.85 7.32 -10.51
N PHE A 46 4.96 6.07 -10.97
CA PHE A 46 5.93 5.07 -10.50
C PHE A 46 6.01 4.90 -8.97
N PHE A 47 4.94 4.38 -8.38
CA PHE A 47 4.80 4.22 -6.93
C PHE A 47 4.99 5.53 -6.14
N ASP A 48 4.48 6.64 -6.67
CA ASP A 48 4.32 7.87 -5.90
C ASP A 48 3.00 7.80 -5.09
N PRO A 49 3.05 7.76 -3.75
CA PRO A 49 1.86 7.72 -2.90
C PRO A 49 1.14 9.06 -2.79
N VAL A 50 1.80 10.18 -3.12
CA VAL A 50 1.24 11.53 -3.00
C VAL A 50 0.65 12.05 -4.30
N SER A 51 1.01 11.46 -5.44
CA SER A 51 0.44 11.82 -6.73
C SER A 51 -1.09 11.72 -6.70
N LYS A 52 -1.75 12.77 -7.20
CA LYS A 52 -3.20 12.80 -7.34
C LYS A 52 -3.63 11.79 -8.40
N ASN A 53 -4.78 11.17 -8.18
CA ASN A 53 -5.42 10.35 -9.21
C ASN A 53 -5.93 11.27 -10.33
N LEU A 54 -5.87 10.82 -11.58
CA LEU A 54 -6.41 11.55 -12.73
C LEU A 54 -7.90 11.27 -12.94
N GLY A 55 -8.43 10.20 -12.35
CA GLY A 55 -9.84 9.83 -12.43
C GLY A 55 -10.21 8.70 -11.46
N ASP A 56 -11.39 8.13 -11.65
CA ASP A 56 -11.79 6.91 -10.95
C ASP A 56 -11.00 5.68 -11.44
N PRO A 57 -10.76 4.68 -10.57
CA PRO A 57 -10.09 3.44 -10.96
C PRO A 57 -10.79 2.72 -12.12
N VAL A 58 -10.06 2.40 -13.19
CA VAL A 58 -10.64 1.74 -14.37
C VAL A 58 -10.71 0.21 -14.26
N ASP A 59 -9.87 -0.38 -13.41
CA ASP A 59 -9.81 -1.83 -13.22
C ASP A 59 -9.45 -2.21 -11.77
N HIS A 60 -9.12 -3.48 -11.52
CA HIS A 60 -8.79 -3.98 -10.20
C HIS A 60 -7.37 -3.63 -9.73
N VAL A 61 -6.40 -3.51 -10.65
CA VAL A 61 -5.05 -3.02 -10.36
C VAL A 61 -5.13 -1.56 -9.92
N ASP A 62 -5.85 -0.74 -10.68
CA ASP A 62 -6.04 0.69 -10.41
C ASP A 62 -6.76 0.91 -9.06
N ARG A 63 -7.71 0.03 -8.72
CA ARG A 63 -8.35 0.00 -7.39
C ARG A 63 -7.37 -0.36 -6.28
N ALA A 64 -6.42 -1.27 -6.51
CA ALA A 64 -5.39 -1.61 -5.53
C ALA A 64 -4.45 -0.43 -5.27
N PHE A 65 -3.98 0.26 -6.33
CA PHE A 65 -3.20 1.49 -6.21
C PHE A 65 -3.96 2.59 -5.46
N ASN A 66 -5.24 2.80 -5.78
CA ASN A 66 -6.04 3.80 -5.07
C ASN A 66 -6.14 3.49 -3.57
N LYS A 67 -6.39 2.23 -3.21
CA LYS A 67 -6.42 1.79 -1.80
C LYS A 67 -5.08 2.01 -1.11
N TRP A 68 -3.98 1.66 -1.76
CA TRP A 68 -2.63 1.84 -1.25
C TRP A 68 -2.28 3.32 -1.01
N LYS A 69 -2.54 4.20 -1.99
CA LYS A 69 -2.35 5.66 -1.83
C LYS A 69 -3.16 6.20 -0.65
N ASN A 70 -4.41 5.77 -0.51
CA ASN A 70 -5.26 6.17 0.61
C ASN A 70 -4.75 5.63 1.96
N CYS A 71 -4.25 4.39 2.00
CA CYS A 71 -3.62 3.80 3.19
C CYS A 71 -2.45 4.64 3.67
N ARG A 72 -1.51 4.96 2.77
CA ARG A 72 -0.34 5.78 3.10
C ARG A 72 -0.71 7.20 3.50
N ARG A 73 -1.73 7.80 2.86
CA ARG A 73 -2.24 9.11 3.26
C ARG A 73 -2.83 9.08 4.67
N CYS A 74 -3.60 8.04 4.99
CA CYS A 74 -4.16 7.86 6.32
C CYS A 74 -3.08 7.68 7.39
N ALA A 75 -2.07 6.84 7.13
CA ALA A 75 -0.92 6.69 8.03
C ALA A 75 -0.21 8.04 8.25
N LYS A 76 0.06 8.79 7.17
CA LYS A 76 0.67 10.12 7.26
C LYS A 76 -0.15 11.08 8.13
N SER A 77 -1.46 11.17 7.88
CA SER A 77 -2.36 12.05 8.62
C SER A 77 -2.50 11.67 10.09
N HIS A 78 -2.51 10.37 10.41
CA HIS A 78 -2.64 9.89 11.79
C HIS A 78 -1.44 10.26 12.66
N PHE A 79 -0.23 10.20 12.10
CA PHE A 79 1.02 10.47 12.83
C PHE A 79 1.57 11.89 12.62
N GLU A 80 0.77 12.80 12.04
CA GLU A 80 1.13 14.22 11.80
C GLU A 80 2.47 14.46 11.07
N LYS A 81 2.94 13.50 10.26
CA LYS A 81 4.22 13.64 9.54
C LYS A 81 4.06 14.56 8.31
N THR A 82 4.92 15.56 8.15
CA THR A 82 4.75 16.64 7.14
C THR A 82 5.40 16.37 5.78
N GLU A 83 6.52 15.64 5.70
CA GLU A 83 7.30 15.48 4.45
C GLU A 83 7.81 14.05 4.21
N LEU A 84 8.32 13.80 3.00
CA LEU A 84 8.77 12.58 2.30
C LEU A 84 9.61 11.50 3.05
N SER A 85 9.67 11.47 4.39
CA SER A 85 10.47 10.53 5.19
C SER A 85 9.86 9.13 5.38
N LEU A 86 8.73 8.82 4.76
CA LEU A 86 8.11 7.47 4.82
C LEU A 86 8.85 6.42 3.97
N LYS A 87 10.12 6.67 3.62
CA LYS A 87 11.01 5.74 2.88
C LYS A 87 11.90 4.92 3.81
N GLU A 88 11.75 5.07 5.12
CA GLU A 88 12.58 4.39 6.11
C GLU A 88 11.67 3.52 6.98
N TYR A 89 11.28 2.36 6.45
CA TYR A 89 10.82 1.25 7.27
C TYR A 89 11.75 0.06 7.09
N GLN A 90 11.54 -1.00 7.84
CA GLN A 90 12.30 -2.24 7.73
C GLN A 90 11.34 -3.40 7.52
N PHE A 91 11.25 -3.87 6.29
CA PHE A 91 10.50 -5.07 5.94
C PHE A 91 11.45 -6.24 5.74
N ASP A 92 11.28 -7.28 6.55
CA ASP A 92 11.93 -8.57 6.34
C ASP A 92 11.26 -9.30 5.17
N VAL A 93 12.00 -9.42 4.07
CA VAL A 93 11.51 -10.08 2.85
C VAL A 93 11.27 -11.58 3.06
N GLU A 94 12.10 -12.24 3.85
CA GLU A 94 12.06 -13.69 4.02
C GLU A 94 10.89 -14.08 4.93
N ASN A 95 10.78 -13.42 6.08
CA ASN A 95 9.72 -13.69 7.06
C ASN A 95 8.42 -12.95 6.75
N LYS A 96 8.44 -12.02 5.78
CA LYS A 96 7.31 -11.18 5.36
C LYS A 96 6.71 -10.37 6.52
N VAL A 97 7.56 -9.72 7.31
CA VAL A 97 7.15 -8.95 8.49
C VAL A 97 7.75 -7.55 8.48
N CYS A 98 6.98 -6.59 8.98
CA CYS A 98 7.48 -5.24 9.28
C CYS A 98 8.12 -5.24 10.67
N LEU A 99 9.38 -4.79 10.75
CA LEU A 99 10.23 -4.88 11.94
C LEU A 99 10.16 -3.63 12.83
N ASP A 100 9.63 -2.53 12.32
CA ASP A 100 9.49 -1.28 13.08
C ASP A 100 8.51 -1.41 14.24
N GLU A 101 8.61 -0.49 15.20
CA GLU A 101 7.82 -0.49 16.43
C GLU A 101 6.31 -0.56 16.14
N VAL A 102 5.59 -1.35 16.95
CA VAL A 102 4.15 -1.48 16.82
C VAL A 102 3.46 -0.13 17.03
N ASN A 103 2.50 0.20 16.16
CA ASN A 103 1.80 1.48 16.14
C ASN A 103 2.71 2.69 15.84
N SER A 104 3.82 2.49 15.15
CA SER A 104 4.61 3.57 14.55
C SER A 104 4.11 3.92 13.14
N ALA A 105 4.52 5.09 12.65
CA ALA A 105 4.23 5.48 11.27
C ALA A 105 4.96 4.59 10.27
N GLU A 106 6.20 4.21 10.58
CA GLU A 106 7.08 3.33 9.81
C GLU A 106 6.43 1.96 9.63
N GLN A 107 5.99 1.33 10.73
CA GLN A 107 5.27 0.07 10.67
C GLN A 107 3.99 0.21 9.86
N SER A 108 3.21 1.26 10.10
CA SER A 108 1.93 1.46 9.40
C SER A 108 2.10 1.61 7.89
N VAL A 109 3.15 2.33 7.45
CA VAL A 109 3.50 2.45 6.04
C VAL A 109 4.00 1.13 5.47
N CYS A 110 4.87 0.43 6.20
CA CYS A 110 5.34 -0.89 5.80
C CYS A 110 4.16 -1.86 5.60
N MET A 111 3.18 -1.86 6.51
CA MET A 111 1.99 -2.71 6.40
C MET A 111 1.08 -2.28 5.24
N CYS A 112 0.95 -0.97 4.97
CA CYS A 112 0.27 -0.49 3.75
C CYS A 112 0.94 -1.01 2.47
N ASP A 113 2.27 -0.94 2.40
CA ASP A 113 3.06 -1.38 1.25
C ASP A 113 2.98 -2.91 1.10
N PHE A 114 3.07 -3.67 2.20
CA PHE A 114 3.02 -5.12 2.20
C PHE A 114 1.67 -5.65 1.74
N GLU A 115 0.57 -5.11 2.27
CA GLU A 115 -0.76 -5.51 1.82
C GLU A 115 -0.99 -5.19 0.34
N PHE A 116 -0.43 -4.08 -0.15
CA PHE A 116 -0.49 -3.72 -1.56
C PHE A 116 0.34 -4.67 -2.43
N ALA A 117 1.57 -4.98 -2.04
CA ALA A 117 2.44 -5.92 -2.74
C ALA A 117 1.82 -7.31 -2.82
N MET A 118 1.29 -7.81 -1.70
CA MET A 118 0.56 -9.08 -1.65
C MET A 118 -0.74 -9.04 -2.49
N ARG A 119 -1.43 -7.90 -2.56
CA ARG A 119 -2.66 -7.77 -3.34
C ARG A 119 -2.40 -7.89 -4.84
N LEU A 120 -1.22 -7.46 -5.27
CA LEU A 120 -0.76 -7.50 -6.65
C LEU A 120 0.05 -8.76 -6.97
N ASP A 121 0.32 -9.61 -5.99
CA ASP A 121 0.96 -10.90 -6.21
C ASP A 121 0.12 -11.73 -7.21
N PHE A 122 0.79 -12.27 -8.23
CA PHE A 122 0.17 -13.00 -9.36
C PHE A 122 -0.86 -12.23 -10.21
N VAL A 123 -1.00 -10.91 -10.07
CA VAL A 123 -1.91 -10.14 -10.94
C VAL A 123 -1.32 -10.02 -12.34
N GLN A 124 -2.15 -10.25 -13.36
CA GLN A 124 -1.83 -9.98 -14.75
C GLN A 124 -2.32 -8.59 -15.12
N LEU A 125 -1.43 -7.76 -15.65
CA LEU A 125 -1.80 -6.44 -16.16
C LEU A 125 -2.53 -6.58 -17.48
N ASP A 126 -3.60 -5.81 -17.64
CA ASP A 126 -4.22 -5.60 -18.95
C ASP A 126 -3.31 -4.70 -19.81
N PRO A 127 -2.73 -5.20 -20.91
CA PRO A 127 -1.88 -4.38 -21.78
C PRO A 127 -2.61 -3.18 -22.39
N ALA A 128 -3.93 -3.21 -22.51
CA ALA A 128 -4.72 -2.09 -23.01
C ALA A 128 -4.78 -0.90 -22.03
N LEU A 129 -4.39 -1.12 -20.78
CA LEU A 129 -4.35 -0.12 -19.72
C LEU A 129 -2.92 0.34 -19.39
N ALA A 130 -1.90 -0.22 -20.06
CA ALA A 130 -0.55 0.33 -20.04
C ALA A 130 -0.51 1.63 -20.87
N ASP A 131 0.20 2.65 -20.37
CA ASP A 131 0.26 4.00 -20.94
C ASP A 131 -1.12 4.58 -21.25
N TYR A 132 -2.09 4.34 -20.36
CA TYR A 132 -3.49 4.67 -20.58
C TYR A 132 -3.69 6.17 -20.84
N ASP A 133 -4.49 6.50 -21.86
CA ASP A 133 -4.79 7.89 -22.26
C ASP A 133 -5.47 8.67 -21.13
N GLU A 134 -4.79 9.71 -20.63
CA GLU A 134 -5.25 10.55 -19.51
C GLU A 134 -6.58 11.25 -19.81
N SER A 135 -6.88 11.54 -21.08
CA SER A 135 -8.13 12.20 -21.46
C SER A 135 -9.37 11.32 -21.21
N LYS A 136 -9.16 10.00 -21.08
CA LYS A 136 -10.22 9.03 -20.74
C LYS A 136 -10.43 8.90 -19.24
N CYS A 137 -9.53 9.45 -18.42
CA CYS A 137 -9.71 9.49 -16.98
C CYS A 137 -10.77 10.50 -16.62
N SER A 138 -11.83 10.02 -15.97
CA SER A 138 -12.90 10.87 -15.50
C SER A 138 -13.30 10.45 -14.10
N PHE A 139 -13.69 11.44 -13.31
CA PHE A 139 -14.43 11.20 -12.07
C PHE A 139 -15.90 11.04 -12.45
N LEU A 140 -16.57 10.05 -11.87
CA LEU A 140 -18.00 9.82 -12.07
C LEU A 140 -18.78 11.12 -11.80
N LYS A 141 -19.33 11.69 -12.88
CA LYS A 141 -20.01 13.00 -12.91
C LYS A 141 -21.25 13.08 -12.00
N ASN A 142 -21.76 11.93 -11.56
CA ASN A 142 -22.98 11.79 -10.75
C ASN A 142 -22.75 11.42 -9.28
N ARG A 143 -21.51 11.44 -8.78
CA ARG A 143 -21.35 11.53 -7.33
C ARG A 143 -21.85 12.92 -6.95
N SER A 144 -23.04 12.98 -6.35
CA SER A 144 -23.48 14.19 -5.64
C SER A 144 -22.26 14.67 -4.87
N ARG A 145 -21.79 15.90 -5.15
CA ARG A 145 -20.71 16.52 -4.39
C ARG A 145 -21.15 16.85 -2.95
N SER A 146 -22.07 16.07 -2.37
CA SER A 146 -22.07 15.87 -0.93
C SER A 146 -20.64 15.54 -0.57
N MET A 147 -20.03 16.49 0.13
CA MET A 147 -18.64 16.48 0.51
C MET A 147 -18.43 15.22 1.35
N ILE A 148 -17.94 14.15 0.71
CA ILE A 148 -17.64 12.89 1.39
C ILE A 148 -16.66 13.25 2.50
N ILE A 149 -17.06 13.06 3.76
CA ILE A 149 -16.16 13.28 4.87
C ILE A 149 -15.19 12.09 4.91
N PRO A 150 -13.89 12.31 4.66
CA PRO A 150 -12.93 11.21 4.67
C PRO A 150 -12.66 10.76 6.11
N GLY A 151 -12.70 9.44 6.34
CA GLY A 151 -12.25 8.80 7.56
C GLY A 151 -11.06 7.88 7.32
N CYS A 152 -10.23 7.69 8.35
CA CYS A 152 -9.11 6.76 8.35
C CYS A 152 -9.25 5.79 9.53
N CYS A 153 -9.14 4.49 9.25
CA CYS A 153 -9.27 3.44 10.25
C CYS A 153 -7.97 2.63 10.30
N VAL A 154 -7.36 2.52 11.48
CA VAL A 154 -6.21 1.64 11.73
C VAL A 154 -6.77 0.23 11.84
N LYS A 155 -6.35 -0.70 10.98
CA LYS A 155 -6.75 -2.11 11.07
C LYS A 155 -5.94 -2.83 12.14
N ALA A 156 -6.42 -3.99 12.57
CA ALA A 156 -5.66 -4.89 13.45
C ALA A 156 -4.28 -5.30 12.88
N SER A 157 -4.10 -5.25 11.55
CA SER A 157 -2.80 -5.47 10.90
C SER A 157 -1.82 -4.30 11.04
N GLY A 158 -2.24 -3.14 11.55
CA GLY A 158 -1.43 -1.93 11.64
C GLY A 158 -1.44 -1.07 10.36
N SER A 159 -1.96 -1.57 9.23
CA SER A 159 -2.20 -0.73 8.06
C SER A 159 -3.50 0.06 8.18
N PHE A 160 -3.71 1.03 7.29
CA PHE A 160 -4.88 1.88 7.30
C PHE A 160 -5.88 1.55 6.20
N GLN A 161 -7.16 1.79 6.48
CA GLN A 161 -8.21 1.80 5.48
C GLN A 161 -8.95 3.14 5.50
N TRP A 162 -9.05 3.76 4.32
CA TRP A 162 -9.90 4.93 4.13
C TRP A 162 -11.36 4.53 4.03
N TYR A 163 -12.26 5.37 4.56
CA TYR A 163 -13.70 5.17 4.49
C TYR A 163 -14.46 6.50 4.34
N ASN A 164 -15.73 6.41 3.94
CA ASN A 164 -16.65 7.54 3.98
C ASN A 164 -17.26 7.66 5.39
N ALA A 165 -16.85 8.68 6.14
CA ALA A 165 -17.27 8.93 7.51
C ALA A 165 -18.74 9.40 7.63
N ASP A 166 -19.40 9.75 6.53
CA ASP A 166 -20.83 10.05 6.54
C ASP A 166 -21.71 8.80 6.74
N VAL A 167 -21.18 7.62 6.41
CA VAL A 167 -21.95 6.36 6.40
C VAL A 167 -21.26 5.21 7.12
N MET A 168 -19.97 5.33 7.40
CA MET A 168 -19.18 4.32 8.13
C MET A 168 -18.48 4.94 9.34
N CYS A 169 -18.13 4.10 10.30
CA CYS A 169 -17.23 4.43 11.40
C CYS A 169 -16.17 3.32 11.58
N CYS A 170 -15.11 3.61 12.34
CA CYS A 170 -14.05 2.66 12.69
C CYS A 170 -14.21 2.23 14.16
N ASP A 171 -14.33 0.94 14.42
CA ASP A 171 -14.38 0.40 15.79
C ASP A 171 -12.97 0.28 16.41
N ARG A 172 -12.90 0.01 17.72
CA ARG A 172 -11.63 -0.11 18.45
C ARG A 172 -10.73 -1.25 17.98
N SER A 173 -11.28 -2.25 17.29
CA SER A 173 -10.52 -3.36 16.71
C SER A 173 -10.01 -3.08 15.29
N GLY A 174 -10.31 -1.89 14.76
CA GLY A 174 -9.94 -1.52 13.41
C GLY A 174 -10.88 -2.05 12.33
N GLY A 175 -12.10 -2.43 12.71
CA GLY A 175 -13.17 -2.84 11.81
C GLY A 175 -14.01 -1.65 11.35
N LEU A 176 -14.33 -1.61 10.06
CA LEU A 176 -15.32 -0.66 9.55
C LEU A 176 -16.74 -1.20 9.79
N LYS A 177 -17.61 -0.35 10.34
CA LYS A 177 -19.02 -0.62 10.58
C LYS A 177 -19.89 0.49 10.00
N ALA A 178 -21.19 0.24 9.89
CA ALA A 178 -22.12 1.32 9.57
C ALA A 178 -22.10 2.37 10.68
N ILE A 179 -22.37 3.64 10.34
CA ILE A 179 -22.42 4.70 11.33
C ILE A 179 -23.41 4.37 12.46
N GLY A 180 -22.98 4.56 13.71
CA GLY A 180 -23.75 4.21 14.91
C GLY A 180 -23.50 2.79 15.46
N GLU A 181 -22.74 1.94 14.77
CA GLU A 181 -22.44 0.56 15.21
C GLU A 181 -21.02 0.39 15.81
N CYS A 182 -20.19 1.44 15.79
CA CYS A 182 -18.86 1.37 16.39
C CYS A 182 -18.93 1.49 17.92
N LEU A 183 -18.32 0.53 18.60
CA LEU A 183 -18.17 0.45 20.06
C LEU A 183 -16.71 0.75 20.48
#